data_AF-A0A3A4K2H0-F1
#
_entry.id   AF-A0A3A4K2H0-F1
#
_cell.length_a   1.000
_cell.length_b   1.000
_cell.length_c   1.000
_cell.angle_alpha   90.00
_cell.angle_beta   90.00
_cell.angle_gamma   90.00
#
_symmetry.space_group_name_H-M   'P 1'
#
loop_
_entity.id
_entity.type
_entity.pdbx_description
1 polymer ?
#
loop_
_entity_poly.entity_id
_entity_poly.type
_entity_poly.pdbx_seq_one_letter_code
_entity_poly.pdbx_strand_id
1 'polypeptide(L)'
;MPFSPSDLDDLLLKGRDDQPSGRNRLFTWDLLTLGESVSDQAALVSLHESLHSTLTDTTAYGSLLHVYADLAGRLPEEKIFLRTFRALLDRCRITHESYATYLSMMIMGQGKPDTGLLENYPDYLRYYRIGEVLGNGFSGSYLRHSAAAAALRLCMQGTAAETALVRGLRDFRLSDIRHRDYPDQRLKALSKEVSAKFWQEAYERAKRVRPDFPAWAVFDASESDDGLYEDAVAEEFDEASRYLLESFHDALAGLLNDVGLASLSWDGQREFTARLLDKAKELTPPGSSGFFLRPAAKDETADSLVAIQFGMERLIVNPEPPDGLVRRLAEVPVEELRSLISSAAPDEHFFLSVRPARRMVEQVALNPENRQLFDSYGSTPVAALRICYHRETDVRRVVEYYLIESPEELLAFAATAKKIAPILGCFYLSSLVDAEWVRRWFDPLATAADLAYLMDIPPFANFPVWFDDANLRVKYAVVHLTVDQSRHDVLVFRSEAGRKKVLLLPGSSVMWRAVAYFLREQFPHPEIFIEDATFLQDHAWELQVVLGHLFREESFFDFGGLTIQERAT
;
A
#
# COMPACT_ATOMS: atom_id res chain seq x y z
N MET A 1 13.30 21.17 -16.48
CA MET A 1 12.02 20.53 -16.16
C MET A 1 12.02 20.23 -14.67
N PRO A 2 10.94 20.57 -13.93
CA PRO A 2 10.76 20.08 -12.57
C PRO A 2 10.71 18.56 -12.57
N PHE A 3 11.18 17.96 -11.48
CA PHE A 3 11.02 16.54 -11.17
C PHE A 3 9.59 16.11 -11.47
N SER A 4 9.40 15.14 -12.37
CA SER A 4 8.11 14.50 -12.53
C SER A 4 8.09 13.26 -11.63
N PRO A 5 7.04 12.99 -10.85
CA PRO A 5 6.87 11.71 -10.18
C PRO A 5 7.00 10.51 -11.13
N SER A 6 6.85 10.73 -12.45
CA SER A 6 7.09 9.73 -13.50
C SER A 6 8.55 9.30 -13.67
N ASP A 7 9.49 10.01 -13.05
CA ASP A 7 10.92 9.72 -13.15
C ASP A 7 11.37 8.55 -12.24
N LEU A 8 10.50 8.07 -11.37
CA LEU A 8 10.68 6.92 -10.47
C LEU A 8 10.05 5.61 -11.02
N ASP A 9 9.53 5.63 -12.25
CA ASP A 9 8.61 4.63 -12.84
C ASP A 9 9.27 3.38 -13.40
N ASP A 10 10.36 2.91 -12.81
CA ASP A 10 11.25 1.93 -13.45
C ASP A 10 11.31 0.55 -12.74
N LEU A 11 10.41 0.30 -11.78
CA LEU A 11 10.14 -1.00 -11.14
C LEU A 11 8.64 -1.30 -11.25
N LEU A 12 8.17 -1.71 -12.43
CA LEU A 12 6.75 -1.75 -12.76
C LEU A 12 6.35 -3.08 -13.39
N LEU A 13 5.35 -3.75 -12.82
CA LEU A 13 4.49 -4.69 -13.53
C LEU A 13 3.69 -3.93 -14.60
N LYS A 14 4.32 -3.64 -15.74
CA LYS A 14 3.63 -3.12 -16.93
C LYS A 14 3.08 -4.27 -17.75
N GLY A 15 1.76 -4.44 -17.66
CA GLY A 15 1.01 -5.20 -18.65
C GLY A 15 0.83 -4.40 -19.92
N ARG A 16 0.00 -4.91 -20.81
CA ARG A 16 -0.60 -4.10 -21.87
C ARG A 16 -1.50 -3.02 -21.25
N ASP A 17 -1.82 -1.96 -22.00
CA ASP A 17 -2.65 -0.85 -21.52
C ASP A 17 -4.05 -1.28 -21.05
N ASP A 18 -4.48 -2.51 -21.39
CA ASP A 18 -5.73 -3.16 -21.02
C ASP A 18 -5.60 -4.18 -19.87
N GLN A 19 -4.49 -4.19 -19.14
CA GLN A 19 -4.26 -5.12 -18.01
C GLN A 19 -3.96 -4.43 -16.68
N PRO A 20 -4.32 -5.08 -15.54
CA PRO A 20 -3.92 -4.59 -14.23
C PRO A 20 -2.40 -4.36 -14.16
N SER A 21 -2.00 -3.23 -13.60
CA SER A 21 -0.58 -2.86 -13.48
C SER A 21 -0.29 -2.23 -12.13
N GLY A 22 0.95 -2.41 -11.69
CA GLY A 22 1.47 -1.92 -10.43
C GLY A 22 2.47 -0.82 -10.67
N ARG A 23 2.51 0.15 -9.75
CA ARG A 23 3.57 1.15 -9.72
C ARG A 23 4.06 1.44 -8.32
N ASN A 24 5.22 0.90 -8.00
CA ASN A 24 5.94 1.32 -6.82
C ASN A 24 6.27 2.82 -6.90
N ARG A 25 5.83 3.56 -5.89
CA ARG A 25 6.20 4.96 -5.65
C ARG A 25 7.01 5.02 -4.37
N LEU A 26 7.63 6.17 -4.14
CA LEU A 26 8.29 6.43 -2.88
C LEU A 26 7.26 6.35 -1.73
N PHE A 27 7.33 5.26 -0.94
CA PHE A 27 6.49 4.97 0.23
C PHE A 27 5.01 4.66 -0.02
N THR A 28 4.61 4.43 -1.26
CA THR A 28 3.28 3.92 -1.64
C THR A 28 3.42 3.07 -2.88
N TRP A 29 2.39 2.34 -3.29
CA TRP A 29 2.33 1.84 -4.67
C TRP A 29 0.95 2.09 -5.26
N ASP A 30 0.92 2.49 -6.53
CA ASP A 30 -0.32 2.55 -7.27
C ASP A 30 -0.69 1.14 -7.74
N LEU A 31 -1.95 0.77 -7.57
CA LEU A 31 -2.55 -0.39 -8.17
C LEU A 31 -3.59 0.09 -9.18
N LEU A 32 -3.28 -0.04 -10.46
CA LEU A 32 -4.23 0.20 -11.54
C LEU A 32 -4.93 -1.12 -11.87
N THR A 33 -6.21 -1.24 -11.53
CA THR A 33 -6.95 -2.50 -11.71
C THR A 33 -7.74 -2.56 -13.00
N LEU A 34 -7.82 -1.43 -13.72
CA LEU A 34 -8.68 -1.25 -14.91
C LEU A 34 -10.12 -1.70 -14.69
N GLY A 35 -10.60 -1.54 -13.45
CA GLY A 35 -11.94 -1.92 -13.07
C GLY A 35 -12.08 -3.36 -12.58
N GLU A 36 -11.02 -4.12 -12.35
CA GLU A 36 -11.13 -5.47 -11.79
C GLU A 36 -10.27 -5.65 -10.53
N SER A 37 -10.58 -4.92 -9.45
CA SER A 37 -9.76 -4.99 -8.21
C SER A 37 -9.89 -6.31 -7.44
N VAL A 38 -10.77 -7.19 -7.91
CA VAL A 38 -11.09 -8.50 -7.32
C VAL A 38 -10.47 -9.66 -8.10
N SER A 39 -9.82 -9.39 -9.23
CA SER A 39 -9.20 -10.42 -10.07
C SER A 39 -7.94 -10.99 -9.41
N ASP A 40 -7.59 -12.23 -9.74
CA ASP A 40 -6.34 -12.84 -9.31
C ASP A 40 -5.12 -12.07 -9.86
N GLN A 41 -5.26 -11.43 -11.02
CA GLN A 41 -4.25 -10.55 -11.59
C GLN A 41 -4.05 -9.30 -10.73
N ALA A 42 -5.13 -8.61 -10.32
CA ALA A 42 -5.02 -7.46 -9.43
C ALA A 42 -4.42 -7.85 -8.06
N ALA A 43 -4.79 -9.02 -7.55
CA ALA A 43 -4.21 -9.56 -6.32
C ALA A 43 -2.70 -9.85 -6.48
N LEU A 44 -2.31 -10.49 -7.57
CA LEU A 44 -0.91 -10.77 -7.90
C LEU A 44 -0.08 -9.48 -7.99
N VAL A 45 -0.62 -8.46 -8.66
CA VAL A 45 0.04 -7.14 -8.78
C VAL A 45 0.18 -6.49 -7.41
N SER A 46 -0.89 -6.43 -6.60
CA SER A 46 -0.82 -5.85 -5.24
C SER A 46 0.25 -6.54 -4.38
N LEU A 47 0.27 -7.88 -4.38
CA LEU A 47 1.25 -8.66 -3.65
C LEU A 47 2.68 -8.49 -4.18
N HIS A 48 2.84 -8.38 -5.50
CA HIS A 48 4.13 -8.11 -6.12
C HIS A 48 4.71 -6.76 -5.64
N GLU A 49 3.90 -5.71 -5.67
CA GLU A 49 4.33 -4.38 -5.21
C GLU A 49 4.62 -4.33 -3.71
N SER A 50 3.86 -5.07 -2.89
CA SER A 50 4.15 -5.17 -1.45
C SER A 50 5.49 -5.88 -1.21
N LEU A 51 5.81 -6.93 -1.97
CA LEU A 51 7.09 -7.64 -1.87
C LEU A 51 8.29 -6.80 -2.32
N HIS A 52 8.13 -5.87 -3.26
CA HIS A 52 9.16 -4.85 -3.51
C HIS A 52 9.43 -4.00 -2.28
N SER A 53 8.37 -3.57 -1.59
CA SER A 53 8.49 -2.80 -0.34
C SER A 53 9.17 -3.66 0.74
N THR A 54 8.78 -4.93 0.89
CA THR A 54 9.42 -5.87 1.82
C THR A 54 10.93 -6.01 1.57
N LEU A 55 11.34 -6.24 0.32
CA LEU A 55 12.77 -6.38 0.01
C LEU A 55 13.53 -5.08 0.28
N THR A 56 12.91 -3.94 -0.02
CA THR A 56 13.53 -2.63 0.15
C THR A 56 13.72 -2.28 1.63
N ASP A 57 12.69 -2.51 2.45
CA ASP A 57 12.69 -2.21 3.88
C ASP A 57 13.60 -3.16 4.67
N THR A 58 13.74 -4.39 4.21
CA THR A 58 14.48 -5.42 4.96
C THR A 58 15.93 -5.59 4.49
N THR A 59 16.47 -4.78 3.59
CA THR A 59 17.84 -4.96 3.08
C THR A 59 18.68 -3.68 3.09
N ALA A 60 20.00 -3.80 3.19
CA ALA A 60 20.89 -2.65 3.24
C ALA A 60 20.92 -1.86 1.93
N TYR A 61 20.92 -2.55 0.78
CA TYR A 61 20.82 -1.90 -0.52
C TYR A 61 19.45 -1.25 -0.71
N GLY A 62 18.38 -1.89 -0.24
CA GLY A 62 17.03 -1.33 -0.24
C GLY A 62 16.92 -0.05 0.59
N SER A 63 17.46 -0.04 1.81
CA SER A 63 17.53 1.16 2.65
C SER A 63 18.27 2.31 1.97
N LEU A 64 19.33 2.00 1.21
CA LEU A 64 20.06 2.99 0.42
C LEU A 64 19.19 3.57 -0.71
N LEU A 65 18.44 2.72 -1.43
CA LEU A 65 17.49 3.16 -2.47
C LEU A 65 16.45 4.12 -1.90
N HIS A 66 15.80 3.75 -0.79
CA HIS A 66 14.78 4.59 -0.15
C HIS A 66 15.34 5.95 0.29
N VAL A 67 16.55 5.99 0.87
CA VAL A 67 17.17 7.26 1.27
C VAL A 67 17.48 8.16 0.08
N TYR A 68 18.01 7.61 -1.02
CA TYR A 68 18.26 8.41 -2.22
C TYR A 68 16.97 8.88 -2.92
N ALA A 69 15.92 8.06 -2.90
CA ALA A 69 14.62 8.44 -3.43
C ALA A 69 13.99 9.58 -2.60
N ASP A 70 14.03 9.49 -1.27
CA ASP A 70 13.54 10.54 -0.37
C ASP A 70 14.31 11.85 -0.54
N LEU A 71 15.65 11.80 -0.57
CA LEU A 71 16.47 12.98 -0.83
C LEU A 71 16.18 13.60 -2.21
N ALA A 72 15.96 12.78 -3.25
CA ALA A 72 15.60 13.27 -4.57
C ALA A 72 14.24 13.99 -4.58
N GLY A 73 13.26 13.51 -3.80
CA GLY A 73 11.95 14.15 -3.67
C GLY A 73 11.99 15.45 -2.86
N ARG A 74 12.80 15.50 -1.79
CA ARG A 74 12.89 16.66 -0.89
C ARG A 74 13.83 17.76 -1.38
N LEU A 75 14.86 17.40 -2.13
CA LEU A 75 15.87 18.31 -2.68
C LEU A 75 15.92 18.19 -4.22
N PRO A 76 14.81 18.51 -4.93
CA PRO A 76 14.70 18.29 -6.37
C PRO A 76 15.71 19.10 -7.20
N GLU A 77 16.26 20.18 -6.67
CA GLU A 77 17.35 20.96 -7.26
C GLU A 77 18.70 20.22 -7.23
N GLU A 78 18.92 19.36 -6.23
CA GLU A 78 20.11 18.52 -6.09
C GLU A 78 19.99 17.24 -6.95
N LYS A 79 20.03 17.41 -8.28
CA LYS A 79 19.88 16.34 -9.28
C LYS A 79 20.83 15.13 -9.12
N ILE A 80 21.84 15.22 -8.26
CA ILE A 80 22.72 14.10 -7.95
C ILE A 80 21.96 12.98 -7.25
N PHE A 81 21.01 13.28 -6.35
CA PHE A 81 20.27 12.26 -5.62
C PHE A 81 19.40 11.41 -6.54
N LEU A 82 18.64 12.03 -7.44
CA LEU A 82 17.84 11.31 -8.44
C LEU A 82 18.70 10.46 -9.37
N ARG A 83 19.84 11.00 -9.81
CA ARG A 83 20.76 10.27 -10.70
C ARG A 83 21.35 9.05 -10.00
N THR A 84 21.75 9.20 -8.74
CA THR A 84 22.28 8.11 -7.93
C THR A 84 21.19 7.07 -7.64
N PHE A 85 19.98 7.50 -7.29
CA PHE A 85 18.83 6.60 -7.13
C PHE A 85 18.60 5.73 -8.36
N ARG A 86 18.46 6.34 -9.55
CA ARG A 86 18.28 5.60 -10.82
C ARG A 86 19.43 4.64 -11.11
N ALA A 87 20.67 5.10 -10.87
CA ALA A 87 21.84 4.27 -11.09
C ALA A 87 21.91 3.07 -10.12
N LEU A 88 21.42 3.20 -8.89
CA LEU A 88 21.29 2.09 -7.95
C LEU A 88 20.17 1.13 -8.41
N LEU A 89 19.02 1.68 -8.79
CA LEU A 89 17.85 0.95 -9.25
C LEU A 89 18.18 0.01 -10.43
N ASP A 90 18.91 0.53 -11.43
CA ASP A 90 19.34 -0.24 -12.60
C ASP A 90 20.29 -1.41 -12.27
N ARG A 91 20.89 -1.44 -11.06
CA ARG A 91 21.82 -2.50 -10.63
C ARG A 91 21.18 -3.56 -9.75
N CYS A 92 19.92 -3.38 -9.37
CA CYS A 92 19.17 -4.33 -8.57
C CYS A 92 17.86 -4.79 -9.24
N ARG A 93 17.54 -4.31 -10.46
CA ARG A 93 16.27 -4.58 -11.13
C ARG A 93 16.01 -6.08 -11.26
N ILE A 94 16.95 -6.87 -11.76
CA ILE A 94 16.71 -8.32 -11.94
C ILE A 94 16.43 -8.99 -10.59
N THR A 95 17.19 -8.63 -9.55
CA THR A 95 17.04 -9.18 -8.20
C THR A 95 15.69 -8.80 -7.59
N HIS A 96 15.29 -7.53 -7.71
CA HIS A 96 14.00 -7.03 -7.24
C HIS A 96 12.82 -7.72 -7.91
N GLU A 97 12.84 -7.72 -9.24
CA GLU A 97 11.74 -8.27 -10.04
C GLU A 97 11.63 -9.78 -9.84
N SER A 98 12.75 -10.49 -9.75
CA SER A 98 12.75 -11.93 -9.43
C SER A 98 12.21 -12.22 -8.03
N TYR A 99 12.53 -11.39 -7.04
CA TYR A 99 12.01 -11.55 -5.68
C TYR A 99 10.49 -11.35 -5.64
N ALA A 100 10.03 -10.20 -6.13
CA ALA A 100 8.62 -9.86 -6.09
C ALA A 100 7.78 -10.81 -6.93
N THR A 101 8.21 -11.15 -8.15
CA THR A 101 7.46 -12.06 -9.04
C THR A 101 7.43 -13.49 -8.52
N TYR A 102 8.57 -14.04 -8.08
CA TYR A 102 8.59 -15.43 -7.67
C TYR A 102 7.78 -15.65 -6.39
N LEU A 103 7.99 -14.80 -5.38
CA LEU A 103 7.29 -14.96 -4.10
C LEU A 103 5.80 -14.63 -4.22
N SER A 104 5.39 -13.63 -5.01
CA SER A 104 3.97 -13.34 -5.20
C SER A 104 3.24 -14.51 -5.86
N MET A 105 3.86 -15.16 -6.85
CA MET A 105 3.30 -16.35 -7.51
C MET A 105 3.20 -17.55 -6.58
N MET A 106 4.20 -17.78 -5.73
CA MET A 106 4.18 -18.87 -4.75
C MET A 106 3.11 -18.65 -3.67
N ILE A 107 2.95 -17.43 -3.18
CA ILE A 107 1.93 -17.08 -2.18
C ILE A 107 0.54 -17.17 -2.80
N MET A 108 0.31 -16.53 -3.96
CA MET A 108 -0.99 -16.58 -4.65
C MET A 108 -1.42 -17.99 -5.02
N GLY A 109 -0.48 -18.82 -5.47
CA GLY A 109 -0.73 -20.21 -5.84
C GLY A 109 -0.72 -21.20 -4.66
N GLN A 110 -0.53 -20.74 -3.41
CA GLN A 110 -0.37 -21.61 -2.23
C GLN A 110 0.66 -22.73 -2.48
N GLY A 111 1.83 -22.34 -2.99
CA GLY A 111 2.91 -23.25 -3.40
C GLY A 111 2.78 -23.82 -4.82
N LYS A 112 1.61 -23.75 -5.46
CA LYS A 112 1.37 -24.23 -6.83
C LYS A 112 1.17 -23.05 -7.78
N PRO A 113 2.24 -22.36 -8.20
CA PRO A 113 2.13 -21.14 -8.99
C PRO A 113 1.45 -21.38 -10.35
N ASP A 114 0.42 -20.61 -10.67
CA ASP A 114 -0.20 -20.61 -11.99
C ASP A 114 0.50 -19.63 -12.93
N THR A 115 1.49 -20.14 -13.69
CA THR A 115 2.23 -19.33 -14.68
C THR A 115 1.34 -18.74 -15.79
N GLY A 116 0.09 -19.18 -15.94
CA GLY A 116 -0.89 -18.57 -16.83
C GLY A 116 -1.18 -17.12 -16.47
N LEU A 117 -1.09 -16.74 -15.18
CA LEU A 117 -1.22 -15.34 -14.74
C LEU A 117 -0.13 -14.42 -15.33
N LEU A 118 1.00 -14.98 -15.76
CA LEU A 118 2.13 -14.26 -16.35
C LEU A 118 2.18 -14.35 -17.89
N GLU A 119 1.20 -14.98 -18.55
CA GLU A 119 1.26 -15.22 -20.00
C GLU A 119 1.40 -13.93 -20.82
N ASN A 120 0.82 -12.84 -20.31
CA ASN A 120 0.84 -11.52 -20.92
C ASN A 120 2.05 -10.67 -20.51
N TYR A 121 2.93 -11.21 -19.65
CA TYR A 121 4.05 -10.54 -19.03
C TYR A 121 5.35 -11.34 -19.24
N PRO A 122 5.89 -11.39 -20.48
CA PRO A 122 7.01 -12.28 -20.81
C PRO A 122 8.30 -12.01 -20.02
N ASP A 123 8.58 -10.76 -19.67
CA ASP A 123 9.72 -10.41 -18.82
C ASP A 123 9.53 -10.95 -17.39
N TYR A 124 8.30 -10.96 -16.88
CA TYR A 124 7.96 -11.50 -15.58
C TYR A 124 8.05 -13.01 -15.53
N LEU A 125 7.67 -13.70 -16.61
CA LEU A 125 7.92 -15.14 -16.71
C LEU A 125 9.43 -15.46 -16.63
N ARG A 126 10.29 -14.60 -17.18
CA ARG A 126 11.74 -14.73 -17.02
C ARG A 126 12.17 -14.48 -15.56
N TYR A 127 11.63 -13.47 -14.89
CA TYR A 127 11.94 -13.18 -13.48
C TYR A 127 11.50 -14.30 -12.54
N TYR A 128 10.31 -14.87 -12.76
CA TYR A 128 9.80 -16.05 -12.07
C TYR A 128 10.78 -17.23 -12.21
N ARG A 129 11.21 -17.55 -13.44
CA ARG A 129 12.15 -18.66 -13.69
C ARG A 129 13.49 -18.50 -12.99
N ILE A 130 13.97 -17.27 -12.80
CA ILE A 130 15.19 -17.01 -12.03
C ILE A 130 14.98 -17.43 -10.57
N GLY A 131 13.87 -17.04 -9.95
CA GLY A 131 13.52 -17.45 -8.59
C GLY A 131 13.37 -18.96 -8.46
N GLU A 132 12.66 -19.59 -9.41
CA GLU A 132 12.48 -21.04 -9.47
C GLU A 132 13.83 -21.79 -9.51
N VAL A 133 14.77 -21.34 -10.35
CA VAL A 133 16.11 -21.94 -10.44
C VAL A 133 16.89 -21.85 -9.14
N LEU A 134 16.75 -20.77 -8.37
CA LEU A 134 17.41 -20.64 -7.07
C LEU A 134 16.90 -21.67 -6.06
N GLY A 135 15.60 -22.01 -6.13
CA GLY A 135 14.94 -22.97 -5.24
C GLY A 135 15.11 -24.45 -5.62
N ASN A 136 15.56 -24.77 -6.84
CA ASN A 136 15.58 -26.12 -7.44
C ASN A 136 16.34 -27.25 -6.66
N GLY A 137 16.89 -26.99 -5.49
CA GLY A 137 17.45 -28.01 -4.61
C GLY A 137 16.43 -28.82 -3.80
N PHE A 138 15.16 -28.39 -3.83
CA PHE A 138 14.05 -28.96 -3.07
C PHE A 138 12.90 -29.34 -4.02
N SER A 139 12.15 -30.39 -3.68
CA SER A 139 10.93 -30.74 -4.41
C SER A 139 9.70 -30.04 -3.86
N GLY A 140 9.68 -29.73 -2.57
CA GLY A 140 8.57 -29.08 -1.88
C GLY A 140 8.52 -27.59 -2.12
N SER A 141 7.31 -27.08 -2.31
CA SER A 141 7.07 -25.65 -2.59
C SER A 141 7.54 -24.71 -1.48
N TYR A 142 7.40 -25.10 -0.21
CA TYR A 142 7.80 -24.28 0.92
C TYR A 142 9.32 -24.08 1.01
N LEU A 143 10.10 -25.17 0.89
CA LEU A 143 11.56 -25.07 0.91
C LEU A 143 12.12 -24.36 -0.33
N ARG A 144 11.51 -24.57 -1.51
CA ARG A 144 11.82 -23.80 -2.74
C ARG A 144 11.58 -22.30 -2.53
N HIS A 145 10.42 -21.93 -1.98
CA HIS A 145 10.10 -20.54 -1.61
C HIS A 145 11.18 -19.97 -0.69
N SER A 146 11.44 -20.65 0.42
CA SER A 146 12.37 -20.18 1.46
C SER A 146 13.79 -20.01 0.94
N ALA A 147 14.27 -20.96 0.12
CA ALA A 147 15.59 -20.90 -0.50
C ALA A 147 15.73 -19.69 -1.45
N ALA A 148 14.75 -19.47 -2.33
CA ALA A 148 14.75 -18.35 -3.26
C ALA A 148 14.65 -17.00 -2.53
N ALA A 149 13.77 -16.90 -1.52
CA ALA A 149 13.62 -15.71 -0.69
C ALA A 149 14.94 -15.33 -0.01
N ALA A 150 15.61 -16.28 0.64
CA ALA A 150 16.91 -16.06 1.29
C ALA A 150 18.00 -15.67 0.28
N ALA A 151 18.07 -16.33 -0.87
CA ALA A 151 19.04 -16.06 -1.92
C ALA A 151 18.92 -14.64 -2.51
N LEU A 152 17.71 -14.25 -2.90
CA LEU A 152 17.43 -12.95 -3.49
C LEU A 152 17.60 -11.82 -2.47
N ARG A 153 17.18 -12.04 -1.23
CA ARG A 153 17.43 -11.10 -0.13
C ARG A 153 18.92 -10.90 0.15
N LEU A 154 19.72 -11.97 0.21
CA LEU A 154 21.17 -11.88 0.41
C LEU A 154 21.88 -11.09 -0.71
N CYS A 155 21.39 -11.17 -1.94
CA CYS A 155 21.94 -10.39 -3.05
C CYS A 155 21.85 -8.88 -2.80
N MET A 156 20.86 -8.44 -2.01
CA MET A 156 20.66 -7.05 -1.58
C MET A 156 21.39 -6.69 -0.26
N GLN A 157 22.07 -7.62 0.39
CA GLN A 157 22.77 -7.44 1.67
C GLN A 157 24.29 -7.20 1.50
N GLY A 158 24.68 -6.47 0.46
CA GLY A 158 26.07 -6.05 0.24
C GLY A 158 26.48 -4.83 1.08
N THR A 159 27.73 -4.38 0.92
CA THR A 159 28.33 -3.26 1.68
C THR A 159 28.09 -1.86 1.05
N ALA A 160 27.13 -1.75 0.14
CA ALA A 160 26.81 -0.51 -0.57
C ALA A 160 26.43 0.63 0.39
N ALA A 161 25.57 0.34 1.37
CA ALA A 161 25.13 1.29 2.38
C ALA A 161 26.29 1.82 3.23
N GLU A 162 27.18 0.93 3.67
CA GLU A 162 28.41 1.30 4.38
C GLU A 162 29.29 2.23 3.55
N THR A 163 29.49 1.89 2.27
CA THR A 163 30.29 2.70 1.34
C THR A 163 29.71 4.11 1.19
N ALA A 164 28.39 4.22 1.07
CA ALA A 164 27.71 5.52 1.00
C ALA A 164 27.86 6.36 2.27
N LEU A 165 27.83 5.74 3.45
CA LEU A 165 28.08 6.42 4.72
C LEU A 165 29.52 6.92 4.86
N VAL A 166 30.50 6.12 4.41
CA VAL A 166 31.93 6.50 4.45
C VAL A 166 32.22 7.65 3.48
N ARG A 167 31.63 7.61 2.28
CA ARG A 167 31.80 8.67 1.27
C ARG A 167 30.99 9.93 1.57
N GLY A 168 29.86 9.78 2.24
CA GLY A 168 28.83 10.83 2.39
C GLY A 168 27.85 10.81 1.22
N LEU A 169 26.56 11.05 1.50
CA LEU A 169 25.47 10.84 0.54
C LEU A 169 25.56 11.76 -0.71
N ARG A 170 26.15 12.97 -0.57
CA ARG A 170 26.38 13.89 -1.70
C ARG A 170 27.54 13.46 -2.61
N ASP A 171 28.54 12.81 -2.05
CA ASP A 171 29.80 12.49 -2.75
C ASP A 171 29.85 11.03 -3.22
N PHE A 172 29.03 10.16 -2.65
CA PHE A 172 28.88 8.78 -3.08
C PHE A 172 28.48 8.67 -4.56
N ARG A 173 29.17 7.80 -5.28
CA ARG A 173 28.89 7.43 -6.67
C ARG A 173 28.80 5.92 -6.76
N LEU A 174 28.08 5.42 -7.77
CA LEU A 174 28.02 3.98 -8.03
C LEU A 174 29.41 3.36 -8.26
N SER A 175 30.35 4.12 -8.82
CA SER A 175 31.75 3.69 -9.01
C SER A 175 32.54 3.49 -7.71
N ASP A 176 32.03 3.93 -6.56
CA ASP A 176 32.61 3.61 -5.26
C ASP A 176 32.34 2.17 -4.83
N ILE A 177 31.33 1.52 -5.44
CA ILE A 177 31.01 0.11 -5.23
C ILE A 177 31.69 -0.72 -6.32
N ARG A 178 32.30 -1.85 -5.93
CA ARG A 178 32.85 -2.79 -6.92
C ARG A 178 31.71 -3.36 -7.75
N HIS A 179 31.87 -3.45 -9.06
CA HIS A 179 30.83 -3.98 -9.96
C HIS A 179 30.25 -5.33 -9.52
N ARG A 180 31.08 -6.21 -8.96
CA ARG A 180 30.67 -7.53 -8.46
C ARG A 180 29.77 -7.50 -7.22
N ASP A 181 29.74 -6.38 -6.48
CA ASP A 181 28.91 -6.19 -5.30
C ASP A 181 27.51 -5.62 -5.64
N TYR A 182 27.22 -5.34 -6.92
CA TYR A 182 25.87 -4.98 -7.36
C TYR A 182 24.91 -6.17 -7.18
N PRO A 183 23.66 -5.97 -6.72
CA PRO A 183 22.74 -7.08 -6.46
C PRO A 183 22.57 -8.05 -7.63
N ASP A 184 22.37 -7.55 -8.85
CA ASP A 184 22.21 -8.41 -10.03
C ASP A 184 23.48 -9.20 -10.37
N GLN A 185 24.66 -8.68 -10.03
CA GLN A 185 25.93 -9.39 -10.22
C GLN A 185 26.15 -10.43 -9.13
N ARG A 186 25.73 -10.14 -7.89
CA ARG A 186 25.73 -11.10 -6.78
C ARG A 186 24.79 -12.25 -7.09
N LEU A 187 23.59 -11.98 -7.60
CA LEU A 187 22.65 -12.98 -8.07
C LEU A 187 23.26 -13.90 -9.15
N LYS A 188 23.93 -13.30 -10.15
CA LYS A 188 24.64 -14.05 -11.20
C LYS A 188 25.81 -14.89 -10.67
N ALA A 189 26.50 -14.43 -9.63
CA ALA A 189 27.55 -15.21 -8.98
C ALA A 189 26.93 -16.38 -8.20
N LEU A 190 25.93 -16.08 -7.37
CA LEU A 190 25.24 -17.06 -6.54
C LEU A 190 24.62 -18.19 -7.36
N SER A 191 23.96 -17.86 -8.47
CA SER A 191 23.30 -18.84 -9.35
C SER A 191 24.26 -19.88 -9.97
N LYS A 192 25.58 -19.66 -9.90
CA LYS A 192 26.59 -20.62 -10.38
C LYS A 192 27.09 -21.54 -9.27
N GLU A 193 27.01 -21.09 -8.03
CA GLU A 193 27.56 -21.78 -6.86
C GLU A 193 26.49 -22.61 -6.14
N VAL A 194 25.22 -22.17 -6.16
CA VAL A 194 24.13 -22.92 -5.53
C VAL A 194 23.81 -24.18 -6.33
N SER A 195 23.66 -25.29 -5.61
CA SER A 195 23.33 -26.61 -6.16
C SER A 195 22.34 -27.32 -5.25
N ALA A 196 21.68 -28.37 -5.76
CA ALA A 196 20.79 -29.19 -4.93
C ALA A 196 21.51 -29.75 -3.70
N LYS A 197 22.77 -30.19 -3.87
CA LYS A 197 23.58 -30.68 -2.75
C LYS A 197 23.81 -29.60 -1.69
N PHE A 198 24.13 -28.37 -2.10
CA PHE A 198 24.32 -27.25 -1.18
C PHE A 198 23.06 -27.01 -0.33
N TRP A 199 21.89 -26.96 -0.98
CA TRP A 199 20.62 -26.72 -0.28
C TRP A 199 20.29 -27.79 0.74
N GLN A 200 20.46 -29.05 0.37
CA GLN A 200 20.25 -30.19 1.27
C GLN A 200 21.23 -30.16 2.46
N GLU A 201 22.50 -29.83 2.22
CA GLU A 201 23.49 -29.69 3.29
C GLU A 201 23.17 -28.53 4.25
N ALA A 202 22.70 -27.39 3.72
CA ALA A 202 22.28 -26.24 4.51
C ALA A 202 21.04 -26.55 5.38
N TYR A 203 20.03 -27.21 4.80
CA TYR A 203 18.82 -27.61 5.51
C TYR A 203 19.10 -28.63 6.62
N GLU A 204 19.85 -29.69 6.31
CA GLU A 204 20.25 -30.68 7.29
C GLU A 204 21.14 -30.10 8.39
N ARG A 205 21.95 -29.08 8.08
CA ARG A 205 22.69 -28.34 9.10
C ARG A 205 21.75 -27.55 10.01
N ALA A 206 20.76 -26.84 9.47
CA ALA A 206 19.79 -26.09 10.25
C ALA A 206 19.03 -27.01 11.23
N LYS A 207 18.52 -28.15 10.73
CA LYS A 207 17.86 -29.19 11.54
C LYS A 207 18.74 -29.75 12.65
N ARG A 208 20.02 -30.04 12.36
CA ARG A 208 20.96 -30.54 13.39
C ARG A 208 21.24 -29.54 14.49
N VAL A 209 21.21 -28.23 14.20
CA VAL A 209 21.47 -27.18 15.19
C VAL A 209 20.24 -26.93 16.07
N ARG A 210 19.03 -27.00 15.50
CA ARG A 210 17.76 -26.83 16.22
C ARG A 210 16.84 -28.04 16.04
N PRO A 211 17.21 -29.24 16.50
CA PRO A 211 16.41 -30.44 16.28
C PRO A 211 15.07 -30.42 17.05
N ASP A 212 14.92 -29.45 17.96
CA ASP A 212 13.76 -29.23 18.82
C ASP A 212 12.54 -28.65 18.10
N PHE A 213 12.69 -28.07 16.91
CA PHE A 213 11.53 -27.49 16.22
C PHE A 213 10.59 -28.57 15.66
N PRO A 214 9.30 -28.58 16.05
CA PRO A 214 8.32 -29.52 15.52
C PRO A 214 8.05 -29.29 14.02
N ALA A 215 8.26 -28.06 13.54
CA ALA A 215 8.06 -27.65 12.16
C ALA A 215 8.85 -28.49 11.14
N TRP A 216 9.99 -29.07 11.54
CA TRP A 216 10.78 -29.90 10.63
C TRP A 216 10.02 -31.09 10.05
N ALA A 217 9.10 -31.68 10.83
CA ALA A 217 8.28 -32.77 10.33
C ALA A 217 7.32 -32.29 9.22
N VAL A 218 6.77 -31.09 9.37
CA VAL A 218 5.87 -30.47 8.38
C VAL A 218 6.66 -30.05 7.15
N PHE A 219 7.84 -29.44 7.32
CA PHE A 219 8.70 -29.04 6.20
C PHE A 219 9.18 -30.26 5.41
N ASP A 220 9.59 -31.35 6.09
CA ASP A 220 9.97 -32.61 5.45
C ASP A 220 8.78 -33.26 4.72
N ALA A 221 7.56 -33.20 5.29
CA ALA A 221 6.37 -33.72 4.63
C ALA A 221 6.01 -32.90 3.38
N SER A 222 6.18 -31.57 3.43
CA SER A 222 5.93 -30.67 2.30
C SER A 222 6.85 -30.91 1.10
N GLU A 223 8.01 -31.58 1.29
CA GLU A 223 8.86 -32.03 0.17
C GLU A 223 8.17 -33.04 -0.74
N SER A 224 7.21 -33.79 -0.19
CA SER A 224 6.51 -34.87 -0.90
C SER A 224 5.08 -34.52 -1.30
N ASP A 225 4.52 -33.45 -0.71
CA ASP A 225 3.15 -32.99 -0.97
C ASP A 225 3.06 -31.46 -0.94
N ASP A 226 2.97 -30.86 -2.13
CA ASP A 226 2.77 -29.42 -2.29
C ASP A 226 1.43 -28.93 -1.69
N GLY A 227 0.48 -29.83 -1.36
CA GLY A 227 -0.73 -29.49 -0.62
C GLY A 227 -0.50 -29.04 0.83
N LEU A 228 0.68 -29.32 1.39
CA LEU A 228 1.06 -28.93 2.76
C LEU A 228 1.74 -27.57 2.84
N TYR A 229 1.73 -26.78 1.75
CA TYR A 229 2.34 -25.45 1.75
C TYR A 229 1.71 -24.53 2.81
N GLU A 230 0.37 -24.55 2.93
CA GLU A 230 -0.36 -23.75 3.94
C GLU A 230 0.01 -24.17 5.37
N ASP A 231 0.10 -25.48 5.62
CA ASP A 231 0.51 -26.00 6.92
C ASP A 231 1.95 -25.58 7.26
N ALA A 232 2.85 -25.51 6.26
CA ALA A 232 4.24 -25.11 6.46
C ALA A 232 4.43 -23.60 6.69
N VAL A 233 3.44 -22.77 6.37
CA VAL A 233 3.43 -21.32 6.64
C VAL A 233 2.51 -20.94 7.80
N ALA A 234 2.07 -21.92 8.60
CA ALA A 234 1.26 -21.67 9.78
C ALA A 234 2.04 -20.86 10.84
N GLU A 235 1.34 -19.95 11.52
CA GLU A 235 1.91 -19.02 12.51
C GLU A 235 2.67 -19.75 13.64
N GLU A 236 2.18 -20.92 14.06
CA GLU A 236 2.87 -21.76 15.05
C GLU A 236 4.30 -22.19 14.64
N PHE A 237 4.65 -22.05 13.36
CA PHE A 237 5.97 -22.37 12.82
C PHE A 237 6.80 -21.14 12.46
N ASP A 238 6.33 -19.91 12.69
CA ASP A 238 7.04 -18.68 12.31
C ASP A 238 8.47 -18.59 12.87
N GLU A 239 8.68 -19.02 14.12
CA GLU A 239 10.04 -19.06 14.70
C GLU A 239 10.96 -19.99 13.90
N ALA A 240 10.46 -21.19 13.53
CA ALA A 240 11.22 -22.17 12.78
C ALA A 240 11.44 -21.73 11.33
N SER A 241 10.42 -21.14 10.70
CA SER A 241 10.48 -20.56 9.35
C SER A 241 11.50 -19.42 9.28
N ARG A 242 11.46 -18.50 10.24
CA ARG A 242 12.46 -17.42 10.37
C ARG A 242 13.87 -17.98 10.55
N TYR A 243 14.04 -18.94 11.46
CA TYR A 243 15.34 -19.56 11.70
C TYR A 243 15.89 -20.28 10.46
N LEU A 244 15.02 -20.94 9.69
CA LEU A 244 15.39 -21.58 8.43
C LEU A 244 15.89 -20.56 7.40
N LEU A 245 15.17 -19.45 7.21
CA LEU A 245 15.57 -18.37 6.31
C LEU A 245 16.92 -17.75 6.71
N GLU A 246 17.13 -17.50 8.01
CA GLU A 246 18.39 -17.01 8.56
C GLU A 246 19.53 -18.02 8.32
N SER A 247 19.28 -19.31 8.52
CA SER A 247 20.25 -20.39 8.28
C SER A 247 20.64 -20.51 6.80
N PHE A 248 19.67 -20.42 5.89
CA PHE A 248 19.93 -20.38 4.45
C PHE A 248 20.74 -19.15 4.06
N HIS A 249 20.36 -17.98 4.58
CA HIS A 249 21.09 -16.74 4.35
C HIS A 249 22.55 -16.85 4.78
N ASP A 250 22.82 -17.39 5.97
CA ASP A 250 24.20 -17.54 6.48
C ASP A 250 25.03 -18.54 5.66
N ALA A 251 24.42 -19.64 5.22
CA ALA A 251 25.09 -20.60 4.33
C ALA A 251 25.45 -19.97 2.99
N LEU A 252 24.53 -19.22 2.39
CA LEU A 252 24.74 -18.50 1.13
C LEU A 252 25.77 -17.36 1.29
N ALA A 253 25.75 -16.66 2.43
CA ALA A 253 26.74 -15.63 2.75
C ALA A 253 28.16 -16.23 2.81
N GLY A 254 28.30 -17.45 3.35
CA GLY A 254 29.53 -18.24 3.29
C GLY A 254 30.03 -18.45 1.85
N LEU A 255 29.16 -18.93 0.95
CA LEU A 255 29.50 -19.12 -0.48
C LEU A 255 29.97 -17.82 -1.15
N LEU A 256 29.27 -16.71 -0.92
CA LEU A 256 29.65 -15.41 -1.48
C LEU A 256 30.98 -14.91 -0.90
N ASN A 257 31.22 -15.11 0.39
CA ASN A 257 32.48 -14.75 1.04
C ASN A 257 33.68 -15.51 0.45
N ASP A 258 33.51 -16.79 0.10
CA ASP A 258 34.56 -17.61 -0.52
C ASP A 258 35.00 -17.07 -1.90
N VAL A 259 34.10 -16.40 -2.62
CA VAL A 259 34.40 -15.69 -3.88
C VAL A 259 34.71 -14.19 -3.69
N GLY A 260 34.90 -13.75 -2.43
CA GLY A 260 35.28 -12.40 -2.04
C GLY A 260 34.16 -11.37 -2.03
N LEU A 261 32.90 -11.82 -2.02
CA LEU A 261 31.70 -10.98 -1.96
C LEU A 261 31.18 -10.94 -0.52
N ALA A 262 31.66 -9.96 0.25
CA ALA A 262 31.21 -9.73 1.61
C ALA A 262 29.69 -9.52 1.67
N SER A 263 29.07 -10.07 2.71
CA SER A 263 27.64 -9.93 2.98
C SER A 263 27.41 -9.53 4.43
N LEU A 264 26.42 -8.70 4.66
CA LEU A 264 25.94 -8.41 6.01
C LEU A 264 25.18 -9.61 6.57
N SER A 265 25.00 -9.67 7.89
CA SER A 265 24.11 -10.65 8.53
C SER A 265 22.64 -10.42 8.15
N TRP A 266 21.76 -11.36 8.48
CA TRP A 266 20.33 -11.26 8.15
C TRP A 266 19.73 -9.91 8.51
N ASP A 267 19.89 -9.43 9.75
CA ASP A 267 19.40 -8.12 10.20
C ASP A 267 20.46 -7.00 10.17
N GLY A 268 21.57 -7.21 9.47
CA GLY A 268 22.69 -6.27 9.43
C GLY A 268 22.31 -4.89 8.85
N GLN A 269 21.27 -4.82 8.03
CA GLN A 269 20.75 -3.56 7.47
C GLN A 269 20.32 -2.56 8.55
N ARG A 270 19.77 -3.01 9.69
CA ARG A 270 19.13 -2.13 10.69
C ARG A 270 20.06 -1.03 11.19
N GLU A 271 21.33 -1.36 11.43
CA GLU A 271 22.35 -0.38 11.84
C GLU A 271 22.59 0.66 10.75
N PHE A 272 22.73 0.22 9.50
CA PHE A 272 22.99 1.10 8.36
C PHE A 272 21.78 1.99 8.04
N THR A 273 20.56 1.45 8.10
CA THR A 273 19.33 2.21 7.88
C THR A 273 19.24 3.40 8.83
N ALA A 274 19.42 3.18 10.13
CA ALA A 274 19.40 4.27 11.11
C ALA A 274 20.44 5.36 10.80
N ARG A 275 21.68 4.96 10.50
CA ARG A 275 22.77 5.89 10.17
C ARG A 275 22.54 6.65 8.86
N LEU A 276 22.00 5.99 7.84
CA LEU A 276 21.66 6.61 6.56
C LEU A 276 20.55 7.65 6.74
N LEU A 277 19.53 7.33 7.55
CA LEU A 277 18.45 8.25 7.87
C LEU A 277 18.94 9.48 8.61
N ASP A 278 19.84 9.32 9.58
CA ASP A 278 20.42 10.47 10.28
C ASP A 278 21.26 11.35 9.33
N LYS A 279 22.02 10.74 8.42
CA LYS A 279 22.71 11.50 7.35
C LYS A 279 21.77 12.20 6.39
N ALA A 280 20.63 11.60 6.07
CA ALA A 280 19.64 12.24 5.22
C ALA A 280 18.93 13.40 5.94
N LYS A 281 18.66 13.28 7.25
CA LYS A 281 18.14 14.39 8.08
C LYS A 281 19.09 15.59 8.08
N GLU A 282 20.40 15.36 8.18
CA GLU A 282 21.41 16.42 8.13
C GLU A 282 21.39 17.22 6.80
N LEU A 283 20.87 16.63 5.72
CA LEU A 283 20.82 17.25 4.39
C LEU A 283 19.50 17.97 4.09
N THR A 284 18.43 17.63 4.80
CA THR A 284 17.09 18.17 4.53
C THR A 284 16.80 19.41 5.39
N PRO A 285 15.95 20.34 4.92
CA PRO A 285 15.63 21.55 5.68
C PRO A 285 15.00 21.22 7.05
N PRO A 286 15.31 21.97 8.12
CA PRO A 286 14.65 21.81 9.41
C PRO A 286 13.13 21.95 9.27
N GLY A 287 12.36 21.08 9.95
CA GLY A 287 10.90 21.08 9.88
C GLY A 287 10.31 20.32 8.68
N SER A 288 11.15 19.80 7.79
CA SER A 288 10.72 18.76 6.85
C SER A 288 10.37 17.53 7.67
N SER A 289 9.08 17.28 7.89
CA SER A 289 8.56 16.15 8.65
C SER A 289 9.18 14.82 8.23
N GLY A 290 9.31 13.90 9.20
CA GLY A 290 10.19 12.75 9.22
C GLY A 290 10.31 11.87 7.97
N PHE A 291 11.34 11.03 7.96
CA PHE A 291 11.48 9.99 6.96
C PHE A 291 10.34 8.97 7.14
N PHE A 292 9.70 8.55 6.06
CA PHE A 292 8.71 7.46 6.10
C PHE A 292 9.36 6.13 6.48
N LEU A 293 10.62 5.95 6.08
CA LEU A 293 11.49 4.92 6.60
C LEU A 293 11.63 5.06 8.12
N ARG A 294 11.11 4.07 8.85
CA ARG A 294 11.49 3.84 10.24
C ARG A 294 12.50 2.70 10.25
N PRO A 295 13.58 2.78 11.05
CA PRO A 295 14.37 1.60 11.34
C PRO A 295 13.41 0.54 11.87
N ALA A 296 13.39 -0.65 11.25
CA ALA A 296 12.57 -1.75 11.73
C ALA A 296 12.81 -1.91 13.24
N ALA A 297 11.74 -1.88 14.03
CA ALA A 297 11.86 -2.03 15.47
C ALA A 297 12.45 -3.40 15.78
N LYS A 298 13.14 -3.55 16.91
CA LYS A 298 13.72 -4.85 17.29
C LYS A 298 12.67 -5.95 17.37
N ASP A 299 11.44 -5.58 17.73
CA ASP A 299 10.34 -6.48 18.07
C ASP A 299 9.23 -6.52 17.00
N GLU A 300 9.42 -5.88 15.83
CA GLU A 300 8.48 -6.01 14.72
C GLU A 300 8.57 -7.42 14.12
N THR A 301 7.46 -8.16 14.17
CA THR A 301 7.30 -9.45 13.51
C THR A 301 7.19 -9.26 12.00
N ALA A 302 7.51 -10.30 11.22
CA ALA A 302 7.36 -10.23 9.76
C ALA A 302 5.92 -9.91 9.34
N ASP A 303 4.93 -10.46 10.06
CA ASP A 303 3.51 -10.27 9.74
C ASP A 303 3.03 -8.86 10.03
N SER A 304 3.54 -8.24 11.11
CA SER A 304 3.27 -6.83 11.40
C SER A 304 3.77 -5.93 10.26
N LEU A 305 4.94 -6.25 9.68
CA LEU A 305 5.50 -5.49 8.55
C LEU A 305 4.68 -5.70 7.27
N VAL A 306 4.26 -6.93 6.97
CA VAL A 306 3.42 -7.23 5.79
C VAL A 306 2.09 -6.50 5.88
N ALA A 307 1.42 -6.56 7.03
CA ALA A 307 0.19 -5.83 7.27
C ALA A 307 0.40 -4.32 7.06
N ILE A 308 1.38 -3.72 7.74
CA ILE A 308 1.70 -2.29 7.62
C ILE A 308 1.99 -1.89 6.16
N GLN A 309 2.67 -2.74 5.40
CA GLN A 309 2.96 -2.49 3.99
C GLN A 309 1.69 -2.32 3.17
N PHE A 310 0.68 -3.16 3.34
CA PHE A 310 -0.59 -2.97 2.61
C PHE A 310 -1.32 -1.66 2.96
N GLY A 311 -0.99 -1.04 4.11
CA GLY A 311 -1.36 0.34 4.43
C GLY A 311 -0.68 1.41 3.55
N MET A 312 0.12 1.03 2.57
CA MET A 312 0.76 1.89 1.58
C MET A 312 0.16 1.72 0.17
N GLU A 313 -0.82 0.83 0.00
CA GLU A 313 -1.53 0.64 -1.27
C GLU A 313 -2.31 1.90 -1.65
N ARG A 314 -2.23 2.27 -2.94
CA ARG A 314 -3.03 3.29 -3.59
C ARG A 314 -3.81 2.67 -4.75
N LEU A 315 -5.07 2.34 -4.51
CA LEU A 315 -5.97 1.82 -5.53
C LEU A 315 -6.36 2.93 -6.52
N ILE A 316 -5.93 2.84 -7.78
CA ILE A 316 -6.32 3.77 -8.85
C ILE A 316 -7.62 3.28 -9.48
N VAL A 317 -8.64 4.14 -9.44
CA VAL A 317 -9.98 3.85 -9.95
C VAL A 317 -10.26 4.61 -11.24
N ASN A 318 -9.91 5.90 -11.28
CA ASN A 318 -10.00 6.73 -12.48
C ASN A 318 -8.59 7.30 -12.78
N PRO A 319 -7.84 6.68 -13.73
CA PRO A 319 -6.47 7.08 -14.05
C PRO A 319 -6.37 8.51 -14.59
N GLU A 320 -7.40 8.94 -15.32
CA GLU A 320 -7.62 10.33 -15.68
C GLU A 320 -8.58 10.95 -14.65
N PRO A 321 -8.14 11.93 -13.84
CA PRO A 321 -9.03 12.61 -12.92
C PRO A 321 -10.19 13.28 -13.65
N PRO A 322 -11.42 13.20 -13.11
CA PRO A 322 -12.56 13.86 -13.72
C PRO A 322 -12.39 15.39 -13.65
N ASP A 323 -13.04 16.08 -14.59
CA ASP A 323 -13.03 17.55 -14.63
C ASP A 323 -13.71 18.09 -13.36
N GLY A 324 -13.02 18.96 -12.63
CA GLY A 324 -13.54 19.55 -11.39
C GLY A 324 -14.03 20.98 -11.57
N LEU A 325 -15.30 21.23 -11.23
CA LEU A 325 -15.89 22.56 -11.12
C LEU A 325 -16.20 22.89 -9.67
N VAL A 326 -16.11 24.16 -9.29
CA VAL A 326 -16.34 24.62 -7.92
C VAL A 326 -17.19 25.88 -7.98
N ARG A 327 -18.25 25.90 -7.17
CA ARG A 327 -19.12 27.05 -6.92
C ARG A 327 -19.35 27.19 -5.43
N ARG A 328 -19.91 28.32 -4.99
CA ARG A 328 -20.36 28.48 -3.61
C ARG A 328 -21.83 28.09 -3.50
N LEU A 329 -22.20 27.41 -2.43
CA LEU A 329 -23.61 27.06 -2.20
C LEU A 329 -24.49 28.30 -2.04
N ALA A 330 -23.98 29.35 -1.38
CA ALA A 330 -24.64 30.65 -1.24
C ALA A 330 -25.00 31.33 -2.57
N GLU A 331 -24.39 30.93 -3.69
CA GLU A 331 -24.69 31.47 -5.02
C GLU A 331 -25.84 30.71 -5.72
N VAL A 332 -26.31 29.59 -5.15
CA VAL A 332 -27.40 28.78 -5.71
C VAL A 332 -28.74 29.27 -5.19
N PRO A 333 -29.65 29.76 -6.06
CA PRO A 333 -31.00 30.12 -5.65
C PRO A 333 -31.76 28.93 -5.05
N VAL A 334 -32.64 29.20 -4.07
CA VAL A 334 -33.39 28.14 -3.36
C VAL A 334 -34.29 27.34 -4.32
N GLU A 335 -34.81 28.00 -5.35
CA GLU A 335 -35.60 27.40 -6.42
C GLU A 335 -34.79 26.43 -7.30
N GLU A 336 -33.46 26.58 -7.34
CA GLU A 336 -32.54 25.74 -8.10
C GLU A 336 -31.98 24.57 -7.28
N LEU A 337 -32.33 24.41 -6.00
CA LEU A 337 -31.81 23.31 -5.17
C LEU A 337 -32.08 21.92 -5.77
N ARG A 338 -33.17 21.74 -6.52
CA ARG A 338 -33.45 20.47 -7.22
C ARG A 338 -32.40 20.11 -8.27
N SER A 339 -31.71 21.10 -8.84
CA SER A 339 -30.60 20.86 -9.77
C SER A 339 -29.36 20.26 -9.09
N LEU A 340 -29.29 20.33 -7.75
CA LEU A 340 -28.21 19.74 -6.95
C LEU A 340 -28.49 18.28 -6.56
N ILE A 341 -29.61 17.70 -7.00
CA ILE A 341 -29.91 16.29 -6.77
C ILE A 341 -28.97 15.45 -7.64
N SER A 342 -28.25 14.54 -7.01
CA SER A 342 -27.44 13.55 -7.70
C SER A 342 -28.33 12.46 -8.30
N SER A 343 -28.09 12.15 -9.57
CA SER A 343 -28.66 10.99 -10.26
C SER A 343 -27.64 9.86 -10.43
N ALA A 344 -26.54 9.88 -9.66
CA ALA A 344 -25.53 8.82 -9.70
C ALA A 344 -26.06 7.50 -9.08
N ALA A 345 -27.19 7.52 -8.39
CA ALA A 345 -27.81 6.31 -7.84
C ALA A 345 -29.26 6.20 -8.36
N PRO A 346 -29.89 5.01 -8.28
CA PRO A 346 -31.27 4.83 -8.74
C PRO A 346 -32.27 5.77 -8.05
N ASP A 347 -31.97 6.23 -6.83
CA ASP A 347 -32.82 7.14 -6.06
C ASP A 347 -32.24 8.55 -6.00
N GLU A 348 -33.12 9.55 -6.04
CA GLU A 348 -32.78 10.97 -5.85
C GLU A 348 -32.21 11.20 -4.45
N HIS A 349 -31.05 11.85 -4.37
CA HIS A 349 -30.40 12.21 -3.12
C HIS A 349 -29.49 13.42 -3.31
N PHE A 350 -29.14 14.08 -2.21
CA PHE A 350 -28.02 15.02 -2.16
C PHE A 350 -26.79 14.31 -1.62
N PHE A 351 -25.62 14.58 -2.20
CA PHE A 351 -24.37 13.97 -1.75
C PHE A 351 -23.43 15.01 -1.15
N LEU A 352 -23.10 14.85 0.13
CA LEU A 352 -22.20 15.70 0.90
C LEU A 352 -20.82 15.05 1.01
N SER A 353 -19.77 15.79 0.65
CA SER A 353 -18.38 15.37 0.77
C SER A 353 -17.64 16.22 1.78
N VAL A 354 -16.94 15.59 2.71
CA VAL A 354 -16.07 16.26 3.69
C VAL A 354 -14.67 15.67 3.62
N ARG A 355 -13.68 16.49 3.27
CA ARG A 355 -12.27 16.07 3.12
C ARG A 355 -11.30 17.24 3.24
N PRO A 356 -9.99 17.00 3.48
CA PRO A 356 -8.97 18.05 3.37
C PRO A 356 -8.96 18.69 1.98
N ALA A 357 -8.82 20.02 1.90
CA ALA A 357 -8.80 20.75 0.62
C ALA A 357 -7.74 20.22 -0.35
N ARG A 358 -6.53 19.91 0.15
CA ARG A 358 -5.47 19.27 -0.66
C ARG A 358 -5.91 17.98 -1.35
N ARG A 359 -6.76 17.17 -0.70
CA ARG A 359 -7.27 15.92 -1.30
C ARG A 359 -8.22 16.19 -2.45
N MET A 360 -8.94 17.30 -2.42
CA MET A 360 -9.73 17.72 -3.57
C MET A 360 -8.85 17.97 -4.78
N VAL A 361 -7.75 18.70 -4.60
CA VAL A 361 -6.78 19.02 -5.67
C VAL A 361 -6.13 17.75 -6.24
N GLU A 362 -5.90 16.73 -5.40
CA GLU A 362 -5.30 15.46 -5.84
C GLU A 362 -6.28 14.59 -6.65
N GLN A 363 -7.58 14.66 -6.36
CA GLN A 363 -8.60 13.73 -6.89
C GLN A 363 -9.32 14.21 -8.14
N VAL A 364 -9.30 15.52 -8.44
CA VAL A 364 -10.03 16.09 -9.58
C VAL A 364 -9.17 17.08 -10.38
N ALA A 365 -9.40 17.13 -11.70
CA ALA A 365 -8.73 18.05 -12.60
C ALA A 365 -9.38 19.44 -12.51
N LEU A 366 -8.88 20.28 -11.59
CA LEU A 366 -9.38 21.64 -11.37
C LEU A 366 -8.79 22.64 -12.38
N ASN A 367 -9.59 23.63 -12.75
CA ASN A 367 -9.08 24.82 -13.42
C ASN A 367 -8.13 25.62 -12.48
N PRO A 368 -7.27 26.52 -13.02
CA PRO A 368 -6.28 27.24 -12.22
C PRO A 368 -6.87 28.07 -11.06
N GLU A 369 -8.05 28.68 -11.25
CA GLU A 369 -8.72 29.50 -10.25
C GLU A 369 -9.21 28.66 -9.06
N ASN A 370 -9.93 27.56 -9.34
CA ASN A 370 -10.41 26.63 -8.33
C ASN A 370 -9.26 25.93 -7.60
N ARG A 371 -8.17 25.64 -8.31
CA ARG A 371 -6.95 25.10 -7.69
C ARG A 371 -6.34 26.10 -6.73
N GLN A 372 -6.20 27.37 -7.12
CA GLN A 372 -5.71 28.43 -6.23
C GLN A 372 -6.60 28.60 -4.99
N LEU A 373 -7.92 28.49 -5.14
CA LEU A 373 -8.85 28.51 -4.02
C LEU A 373 -8.57 27.38 -3.02
N PHE A 374 -8.46 26.13 -3.48
CA PHE A 374 -8.16 25.00 -2.58
C PHE A 374 -6.74 25.04 -2.01
N ASP A 375 -5.75 25.49 -2.79
CA ASP A 375 -4.39 25.71 -2.30
C ASP A 375 -4.37 26.71 -1.14
N SER A 376 -5.29 27.70 -1.12
CA SER A 376 -5.40 28.67 -0.02
C SER A 376 -5.95 28.08 1.29
N TYR A 377 -6.70 26.99 1.22
CA TYR A 377 -7.17 26.25 2.41
C TYR A 377 -6.11 25.30 2.97
N GLY A 378 -5.12 24.90 2.16
CA GLY A 378 -4.06 23.97 2.57
C GLY A 378 -4.60 22.59 2.94
N SER A 379 -4.33 22.13 4.17
CA SER A 379 -4.89 20.89 4.70
C SER A 379 -6.21 21.04 5.45
N THR A 380 -6.72 22.27 5.59
CA THR A 380 -8.01 22.52 6.26
C THR A 380 -9.13 21.73 5.58
N PRO A 381 -9.97 20.99 6.32
CA PRO A 381 -11.11 20.30 5.75
C PRO A 381 -12.14 21.26 5.13
N VAL A 382 -12.79 20.81 4.07
CA VAL A 382 -13.87 21.52 3.38
C VAL A 382 -15.10 20.62 3.32
N ALA A 383 -16.28 21.22 3.39
CA ALA A 383 -17.57 20.57 3.16
C ALA A 383 -18.15 21.07 1.84
N ALA A 384 -18.62 20.16 0.99
CA ALA A 384 -19.20 20.50 -0.30
C ALA A 384 -20.34 19.55 -0.68
N LEU A 385 -21.40 20.07 -1.29
CA LEU A 385 -22.33 19.22 -2.05
C LEU A 385 -21.68 18.85 -3.38
N ARG A 386 -21.98 17.65 -3.87
CA ARG A 386 -21.39 17.11 -5.07
C ARG A 386 -22.48 16.69 -6.05
N ILE A 387 -22.30 17.07 -7.30
CA ILE A 387 -23.03 16.49 -8.43
C ILE A 387 -22.05 16.00 -9.48
N CYS A 388 -22.46 14.97 -10.21
CA CYS A 388 -21.66 14.36 -11.25
C CYS A 388 -22.51 14.15 -12.50
N TYR A 389 -21.97 14.54 -13.66
CA TYR A 389 -22.63 14.40 -14.95
C TYR A 389 -21.61 14.22 -16.08
N HIS A 390 -22.09 13.77 -17.24
CA HIS A 390 -21.31 13.76 -18.48
C HIS A 390 -21.63 15.03 -19.28
N ARG A 391 -20.62 15.69 -19.87
CA ARG A 391 -20.88 16.77 -20.83
C ARG A 391 -21.48 16.17 -22.09
N GLU A 392 -22.48 16.82 -22.69
CA GLU A 392 -23.16 16.33 -23.90
C GLU A 392 -22.21 16.00 -25.06
N THR A 393 -21.05 16.65 -25.11
CA THR A 393 -20.05 16.52 -26.18
C THR A 393 -18.82 15.69 -25.79
N ASP A 394 -18.70 15.24 -24.54
CA ASP A 394 -17.48 14.60 -24.02
C ASP A 394 -17.83 13.33 -23.24
N VAL A 395 -17.00 12.30 -23.42
CA VAL A 395 -17.08 11.07 -22.61
C VAL A 395 -16.65 11.35 -21.17
N ARG A 396 -15.86 12.41 -20.95
CA ARG A 396 -15.35 12.78 -19.63
C ARG A 396 -16.44 13.20 -18.65
N ARG A 397 -16.27 12.69 -17.45
CA ARG A 397 -17.09 12.98 -16.28
C ARG A 397 -16.70 14.34 -15.71
N VAL A 398 -17.69 15.16 -15.39
CA VAL A 398 -17.53 16.41 -14.65
C VAL A 398 -18.08 16.20 -13.26
N VAL A 399 -17.29 16.60 -12.27
CA VAL A 399 -17.68 16.65 -10.86
C VAL A 399 -17.75 18.12 -10.46
N GLU A 400 -18.94 18.57 -10.09
CA GLU A 400 -19.16 19.93 -9.60
C GLU A 400 -19.38 19.94 -8.09
N TYR A 401 -18.59 20.78 -7.42
CA TYR A 401 -18.59 20.96 -5.97
C TYR A 401 -19.23 22.30 -5.61
N TYR A 402 -20.23 22.27 -4.73
CA TYR A 402 -20.83 23.46 -4.14
C TYR A 402 -20.32 23.60 -2.72
N LEU A 403 -19.31 24.45 -2.54
CA LEU A 403 -18.66 24.71 -1.27
C LEU A 403 -19.65 25.27 -0.26
N ILE A 404 -19.61 24.71 0.95
CA ILE A 404 -20.36 25.17 2.10
C ILE A 404 -19.36 25.88 3.01
N GLU A 405 -19.52 27.19 3.17
CA GLU A 405 -18.55 28.04 3.87
C GLU A 405 -18.75 28.03 5.39
N SER A 406 -19.95 27.66 5.87
CA SER A 406 -20.26 27.64 7.31
C SER A 406 -21.20 26.52 7.74
N PRO A 407 -21.13 26.08 9.01
CA PRO A 407 -22.10 25.12 9.54
C PRO A 407 -23.55 25.63 9.53
N GLU A 408 -23.75 26.94 9.67
CA GLU A 408 -25.07 27.57 9.59
C GLU A 408 -25.68 27.45 8.20
N GLU A 409 -24.87 27.66 7.16
CA GLU A 409 -25.26 27.47 5.76
C GLU A 409 -25.64 26.00 5.50
N LEU A 410 -24.86 25.04 6.01
CA LEU A 410 -25.18 23.61 5.91
C LEU A 410 -26.56 23.30 6.52
N LEU A 411 -26.82 23.80 7.73
CA LEU A 411 -28.07 23.53 8.44
C LEU A 411 -29.26 24.20 7.75
N ALA A 412 -29.08 25.42 7.22
CA ALA A 412 -30.09 26.12 6.44
C ALA A 412 -30.44 25.37 5.14
N PHE A 413 -29.43 24.89 4.42
CA PHE A 413 -29.62 24.01 3.28
C PHE A 413 -30.36 22.74 3.67
N ALA A 414 -29.90 22.03 4.70
CA ALA A 414 -30.47 20.74 5.13
C ALA A 414 -31.94 20.86 5.55
N ALA A 415 -32.33 21.96 6.18
CA ALA A 415 -33.73 22.23 6.57
C ALA A 415 -34.69 22.31 5.37
N THR A 416 -34.17 22.63 4.17
CA THR A 416 -34.93 22.69 2.92
C THR A 416 -34.75 21.41 2.10
N ALA A 417 -33.51 20.99 1.89
CA ALA A 417 -33.15 19.84 1.06
C ALA A 417 -33.75 18.52 1.54
N LYS A 418 -33.80 18.26 2.86
CA LYS A 418 -34.42 17.03 3.42
C LYS A 418 -35.91 16.88 3.11
N LYS A 419 -36.60 17.96 2.72
CA LYS A 419 -38.00 17.90 2.27
C LYS A 419 -38.13 17.46 0.82
N ILE A 420 -37.02 17.47 0.07
CA ILE A 420 -36.94 17.14 -1.34
C ILE A 420 -36.38 15.72 -1.49
N ALA A 421 -35.20 15.48 -0.92
CA ALA A 421 -34.48 14.22 -1.01
C ALA A 421 -33.58 14.01 0.23
N PRO A 422 -33.22 12.76 0.57
CA PRO A 422 -32.26 12.48 1.64
C PRO A 422 -30.88 13.09 1.34
N ILE A 423 -30.13 13.40 2.40
CA ILE A 423 -28.76 13.91 2.31
C ILE A 423 -27.85 12.82 2.85
N LEU A 424 -27.11 12.19 1.96
CA LEU A 424 -26.09 11.21 2.28
C LEU A 424 -24.72 11.87 2.15
N GLY A 425 -23.71 11.33 2.83
CA GLY A 425 -22.38 11.88 2.67
C GLY A 425 -21.23 10.96 3.05
N CYS A 426 -20.05 11.39 2.65
CA CYS A 426 -18.79 10.73 2.95
C CYS A 426 -17.85 11.68 3.67
N PHE A 427 -17.34 11.24 4.82
CA PHE A 427 -16.39 11.98 5.66
C PHE A 427 -15.04 11.28 5.65
N TYR A 428 -14.00 11.94 5.14
CA TYR A 428 -12.64 11.42 5.10
C TYR A 428 -12.02 11.54 6.49
N LEU A 429 -11.54 10.43 7.05
CA LEU A 429 -11.03 10.38 8.42
C LEU A 429 -9.84 11.30 8.67
N SER A 430 -9.03 11.60 7.65
CA SER A 430 -7.97 12.61 7.74
C SER A 430 -8.46 13.99 8.18
N SER A 431 -9.73 14.31 7.93
CA SER A 431 -10.33 15.57 8.37
C SER A 431 -10.45 15.68 9.91
N LEU A 432 -10.32 14.56 10.63
CA LEU A 432 -10.39 14.55 12.09
C LEU A 432 -9.16 15.15 12.78
N VAL A 433 -8.05 15.35 12.05
CA VAL A 433 -6.81 15.93 12.62
C VAL A 433 -6.96 17.41 12.95
N ASP A 434 -7.81 18.14 12.23
CA ASP A 434 -8.13 19.53 12.58
C ASP A 434 -9.19 19.60 13.68
N ALA A 435 -8.74 19.56 14.93
CA ALA A 435 -9.62 19.56 16.10
C ALA A 435 -10.51 20.80 16.22
N GLU A 436 -10.05 21.97 15.72
CA GLU A 436 -10.85 23.20 15.73
C GLU A 436 -11.97 23.11 14.70
N TRP A 437 -11.65 22.63 13.49
CA TRP A 437 -12.64 22.40 12.46
C TRP A 437 -13.68 21.38 12.90
N VAL A 438 -13.25 20.23 13.42
CA VAL A 438 -14.15 19.16 13.93
C VAL A 438 -15.12 19.70 14.97
N ARG A 439 -14.64 20.49 15.95
CA ARG A 439 -15.50 21.05 17.00
C ARG A 439 -16.63 21.91 16.44
N ARG A 440 -16.38 22.63 15.35
CA ARG A 440 -17.39 23.50 14.72
C ARG A 440 -18.32 22.73 13.79
N TRP A 441 -17.83 21.72 13.09
CA TRP A 441 -18.53 21.09 11.98
C TRP A 441 -19.18 19.74 12.29
N PHE A 442 -18.67 18.98 13.25
CA PHE A 442 -19.09 17.58 13.43
C PHE A 442 -20.57 17.42 13.77
N ASP A 443 -21.09 18.19 14.73
CA ASP A 443 -22.51 18.14 15.11
C ASP A 443 -23.44 18.66 14.00
N PRO A 444 -23.15 19.79 13.33
CA PRO A 444 -23.89 20.23 12.16
C PRO A 444 -23.93 19.19 11.03
N LEU A 445 -22.79 18.56 10.71
CA LEU A 445 -22.71 17.50 9.70
C LEU A 445 -23.56 16.29 10.07
N ALA A 446 -23.41 15.80 11.31
CA ALA A 446 -24.17 14.66 11.79
C ALA A 446 -25.68 14.93 11.95
N THR A 447 -26.07 16.21 11.98
CA THR A 447 -27.48 16.64 11.97
C THR A 447 -28.00 16.77 10.53
N ALA A 448 -27.15 17.23 9.61
CA ALA A 448 -27.51 17.51 8.23
C ALA A 448 -27.55 16.26 7.34
N ALA A 449 -26.71 15.25 7.56
CA ALA A 449 -26.58 14.11 6.66
C ALA A 449 -26.37 12.78 7.39
N ASP A 450 -26.73 11.68 6.73
CA ASP A 450 -26.30 10.33 7.12
C ASP A 450 -24.91 10.08 6.52
N LEU A 451 -23.91 9.98 7.40
CA LEU A 451 -22.49 9.98 7.02
C LEU A 451 -21.89 8.58 7.11
N ALA A 452 -21.28 8.16 6.00
CA ALA A 452 -20.26 7.12 5.98
C ALA A 452 -18.86 7.75 6.18
N TYR A 453 -17.95 7.00 6.78
CA TYR A 453 -16.57 7.43 7.00
C TYR A 453 -15.67 6.71 6.03
N LEU A 454 -14.83 7.43 5.30
CA LEU A 454 -13.82 6.84 4.44
C LEU A 454 -12.48 6.83 5.17
N MET A 455 -11.88 5.65 5.28
CA MET A 455 -10.55 5.50 5.79
C MET A 455 -9.52 5.85 4.73
N ASP A 456 -9.01 7.09 4.81
CA ASP A 456 -7.92 7.58 3.98
C ASP A 456 -6.61 7.76 4.77
N ILE A 457 -6.50 7.08 5.91
CA ILE A 457 -5.34 7.11 6.82
C ILE A 457 -4.94 5.68 7.19
N PRO A 458 -3.68 5.40 7.57
CA PRO A 458 -3.17 4.03 7.65
C PRO A 458 -3.93 3.17 8.69
N PRO A 459 -4.63 2.10 8.29
CA PRO A 459 -5.49 1.31 9.19
C PRO A 459 -4.71 0.73 10.38
N PHE A 460 -3.58 0.07 10.09
CA PHE A 460 -2.78 -0.66 11.08
C PHE A 460 -2.21 0.23 12.19
N ALA A 461 -1.97 1.51 11.90
CA ALA A 461 -1.51 2.48 12.90
C ALA A 461 -2.67 3.05 13.75
N ASN A 462 -3.90 3.03 13.24
CA ASN A 462 -5.03 3.70 13.87
C ASN A 462 -6.02 2.75 14.55
N PHE A 463 -6.12 1.49 14.10
CA PHE A 463 -7.00 0.50 14.73
C PHE A 463 -6.70 0.30 16.22
N PRO A 464 -5.43 0.16 16.68
CA PRO A 464 -5.15 0.02 18.11
C PRO A 464 -5.62 1.22 18.93
N VAL A 465 -5.66 2.42 18.33
CA VAL A 465 -6.08 3.65 18.99
C VAL A 465 -7.61 3.76 19.06
N TRP A 466 -8.31 3.38 17.99
CA TRP A 466 -9.77 3.53 17.90
C TRP A 466 -10.56 2.44 18.58
N PHE A 467 -9.96 1.26 18.69
CA PHE A 467 -10.61 0.05 19.17
C PHE A 467 -9.96 -0.48 20.47
N ASP A 468 -9.38 0.43 21.26
CA ASP A 468 -8.76 0.13 22.57
C ASP A 468 -9.79 -0.23 23.66
N ASP A 469 -11.09 0.04 23.44
CA ASP A 469 -12.15 -0.39 24.36
C ASP A 469 -12.54 -1.85 24.10
N ALA A 470 -12.10 -2.74 24.99
CA ALA A 470 -12.44 -4.16 24.95
C ALA A 470 -13.95 -4.47 25.05
N ASN A 471 -14.79 -3.50 25.43
CA ASN A 471 -16.25 -3.66 25.42
C ASN A 471 -16.89 -3.29 24.09
N LEU A 472 -16.12 -2.71 23.17
CA LEU A 472 -16.58 -2.42 21.83
C LEU A 472 -16.85 -3.72 21.08
N ARG A 473 -17.88 -3.72 20.24
CA ARG A 473 -18.09 -4.79 19.26
C ARG A 473 -18.18 -4.15 17.89
N VAL A 474 -17.38 -4.64 16.96
CA VAL A 474 -17.23 -4.11 15.61
C VAL A 474 -17.54 -5.23 14.64
N LYS A 475 -18.63 -5.09 13.89
CA LYS A 475 -18.92 -5.98 12.78
C LYS A 475 -18.14 -5.52 11.55
N TYR A 476 -17.67 -6.46 10.75
CA TYR A 476 -17.10 -6.15 9.45
C TYR A 476 -17.53 -7.15 8.38
N ALA A 477 -17.55 -6.71 7.13
CA ALA A 477 -17.83 -7.54 5.96
C ALA A 477 -17.28 -6.89 4.70
N VAL A 478 -17.02 -7.70 3.67
CA VAL A 478 -16.63 -7.21 2.34
C VAL A 478 -17.89 -6.94 1.52
N VAL A 479 -17.99 -5.74 0.95
CA VAL A 479 -18.98 -5.39 -0.06
C VAL A 479 -18.35 -5.53 -1.43
N HIS A 480 -18.92 -6.41 -2.24
CA HIS A 480 -18.61 -6.52 -3.66
C HIS A 480 -19.54 -5.60 -4.45
N LEU A 481 -18.97 -4.66 -5.20
CA LEU A 481 -19.74 -3.70 -5.99
C LEU A 481 -19.35 -3.74 -7.46
N THR A 482 -20.31 -3.45 -8.32
CA THR A 482 -20.08 -3.23 -9.75
C THR A 482 -20.49 -1.81 -10.12
N VAL A 483 -19.53 -1.01 -10.59
CA VAL A 483 -19.72 0.39 -10.99
C VAL A 483 -19.19 0.55 -12.40
N ASP A 484 -20.05 0.94 -13.34
CA ASP A 484 -19.68 1.17 -14.75
C ASP A 484 -18.90 -0.02 -15.36
N GLN A 485 -19.39 -1.25 -15.11
CA GLN A 485 -18.78 -2.54 -15.49
C GLN A 485 -17.52 -2.94 -14.70
N SER A 486 -16.99 -2.05 -13.87
CA SER A 486 -15.86 -2.31 -13.00
C SER A 486 -16.30 -2.99 -11.70
N ARG A 487 -15.61 -4.05 -11.27
CA ARG A 487 -15.81 -4.76 -10.01
C ARG A 487 -14.80 -4.29 -8.97
N HIS A 488 -15.31 -3.94 -7.79
CA HIS A 488 -14.52 -3.51 -6.66
C HIS A 488 -14.90 -4.21 -5.37
N ASP A 489 -13.95 -4.24 -4.43
CA ASP A 489 -14.15 -4.68 -3.05
C ASP A 489 -13.97 -3.49 -2.10
N VAL A 490 -14.81 -3.44 -1.07
CA VAL A 490 -14.69 -2.49 0.04
C VAL A 490 -14.92 -3.24 1.33
N LEU A 491 -13.96 -3.16 2.24
CA LEU A 491 -14.16 -3.64 3.60
C LEU A 491 -14.97 -2.60 4.38
N VAL A 492 -16.11 -3.02 4.92
CA VAL A 492 -17.04 -2.16 5.65
C VAL A 492 -17.07 -2.58 7.10
N PHE A 493 -16.93 -1.61 8.00
CA PHE A 493 -17.02 -1.80 9.45
C PHE A 493 -18.23 -1.07 10.01
N ARG A 494 -18.80 -1.61 11.09
CA ARG A 494 -19.86 -0.99 11.87
C ARG A 494 -19.67 -1.32 13.34
N SER A 495 -19.59 -0.29 14.18
CA SER A 495 -19.64 -0.48 15.63
C SER A 495 -21.08 -0.79 16.08
N GLU A 496 -21.24 -1.72 17.02
CA GLU A 496 -22.50 -1.94 17.74
C GLU A 496 -22.76 -0.82 18.77
N ALA A 497 -21.72 -0.11 19.20
CA ALA A 497 -21.82 1.03 20.10
C ALA A 497 -22.01 2.33 19.30
N GLY A 498 -23.12 3.03 19.55
CA GLY A 498 -23.35 4.38 19.05
C GLY A 498 -24.28 4.49 17.83
N ARG A 499 -24.12 5.59 17.07
CA ARG A 499 -24.95 5.89 15.89
C ARG A 499 -24.60 4.90 14.76
N LYS A 500 -25.58 4.51 13.94
CA LYS A 500 -25.47 3.55 12.82
C LYS A 500 -24.54 4.04 11.69
N LYS A 501 -23.27 4.27 11.98
CA LYS A 501 -22.28 4.81 11.06
C LYS A 501 -21.41 3.67 10.55
N VAL A 502 -21.16 3.69 9.25
CA VAL A 502 -20.28 2.73 8.58
C VAL A 502 -18.94 3.36 8.28
N LEU A 503 -17.88 2.57 8.41
CA LEU A 503 -16.52 2.92 8.04
C LEU A 503 -16.12 2.09 6.83
N LEU A 504 -15.61 2.76 5.81
CA LEU A 504 -15.31 2.23 4.49
C LEU A 504 -13.80 2.19 4.30
N LEU A 505 -13.29 1.04 3.88
CA LEU A 505 -11.90 0.82 3.53
C LEU A 505 -11.84 0.21 2.11
N PRO A 506 -11.83 1.05 1.06
CA PRO A 506 -11.56 0.60 -0.29
C PRO A 506 -10.12 0.07 -0.41
N GLY A 507 -9.94 -1.00 -1.17
CA GLY A 507 -8.64 -1.60 -1.41
C GLY A 507 -8.73 -2.80 -2.34
N SER A 508 -7.58 -3.37 -2.68
CA SER A 508 -7.52 -4.66 -3.37
C SER A 508 -8.03 -5.80 -2.50
N SER A 509 -8.24 -6.96 -3.13
CA SER A 509 -8.60 -8.17 -2.41
C SER A 509 -7.52 -8.61 -1.41
N VAL A 510 -6.26 -8.31 -1.70
CA VAL A 510 -5.13 -8.62 -0.83
C VAL A 510 -5.10 -7.69 0.37
N MET A 511 -5.37 -6.39 0.17
CA MET A 511 -5.41 -5.41 1.26
C MET A 511 -6.46 -5.77 2.31
N TRP A 512 -7.70 -6.08 1.92
CA TRP A 512 -8.70 -6.45 2.92
C TRP A 512 -8.40 -7.79 3.61
N ARG A 513 -7.76 -8.75 2.92
CA ARG A 513 -7.29 -10.00 3.56
C ARG A 513 -6.20 -9.74 4.59
N ALA A 514 -5.26 -8.84 4.29
CA ALA A 514 -4.23 -8.40 5.23
C ALA A 514 -4.85 -7.72 6.45
N VAL A 515 -5.88 -6.88 6.25
CA VAL A 515 -6.63 -6.29 7.37
C VAL A 515 -7.37 -7.36 8.17
N ALA A 516 -8.09 -8.28 7.53
CA ALA A 516 -8.81 -9.35 8.23
C ALA A 516 -7.85 -10.24 9.05
N TYR A 517 -6.69 -10.59 8.49
CA TYR A 517 -5.64 -11.29 9.21
C TYR A 517 -5.16 -10.50 10.42
N PHE A 518 -4.80 -9.22 10.24
CA PHE A 518 -4.37 -8.37 11.34
C PHE A 518 -5.41 -8.30 12.47
N LEU A 519 -6.69 -8.15 12.14
CA LEU A 519 -7.77 -8.05 13.13
C LEU A 519 -7.98 -9.35 13.92
N ARG A 520 -7.74 -10.51 13.30
CA ARG A 520 -7.92 -11.83 13.94
C ARG A 520 -6.71 -12.29 14.74
N GLU A 521 -5.51 -12.08 14.20
CA GLU A 521 -4.30 -12.72 14.74
C GLU A 521 -3.39 -11.71 15.48
N GLN A 522 -3.36 -10.45 15.04
CA GLN A 522 -2.37 -9.47 15.53
C GLN A 522 -2.98 -8.39 16.44
N PHE A 523 -4.29 -8.21 16.40
CA PHE A 523 -4.96 -7.21 17.23
C PHE A 523 -4.99 -7.68 18.69
N PRO A 524 -4.74 -6.81 19.69
CA PRO A 524 -4.71 -7.23 21.11
C PRO A 524 -6.01 -7.86 21.64
N HIS A 525 -7.15 -7.52 21.03
CA HIS A 525 -8.49 -7.96 21.41
C HIS A 525 -9.28 -8.43 20.17
N PRO A 526 -8.89 -9.54 19.52
CA PRO A 526 -9.49 -9.95 18.25
C PRO A 526 -10.99 -10.26 18.36
N GLU A 527 -11.46 -10.64 19.55
CA GLU A 527 -12.86 -10.96 19.85
C GLU A 527 -13.83 -9.78 19.68
N ILE A 528 -13.33 -8.55 19.64
CA ILE A 528 -14.18 -7.38 19.37
C ILE A 528 -14.61 -7.30 17.91
N PHE A 529 -13.88 -7.94 16.99
CA PHE A 529 -14.18 -7.96 15.57
C PHE A 529 -14.98 -9.20 15.17
N ILE A 530 -16.12 -8.97 14.51
CA ILE A 530 -17.05 -10.03 14.14
C ILE A 530 -17.30 -9.95 12.64
N GLU A 531 -16.90 -10.97 11.91
CA GLU A 531 -17.26 -11.09 10.50
C GLU A 531 -18.75 -11.42 10.38
N ASP A 532 -19.54 -10.45 9.90
CA ASP A 532 -21.00 -10.57 9.82
C ASP A 532 -21.54 -9.71 8.68
N ALA A 533 -21.90 -10.32 7.55
CA ALA A 533 -22.47 -9.57 6.42
C ALA A 533 -23.93 -9.13 6.63
N THR A 534 -24.62 -9.61 7.67
CA THR A 534 -26.05 -9.33 7.84
C THR A 534 -26.33 -7.85 8.15
N PHE A 535 -25.40 -7.15 8.80
CA PHE A 535 -25.58 -5.71 9.08
C PHE A 535 -25.61 -4.86 7.80
N LEU A 536 -25.08 -5.36 6.69
CA LEU A 536 -25.10 -4.64 5.41
C LEU A 536 -26.52 -4.47 4.87
N GLN A 537 -27.45 -5.36 5.22
CA GLN A 537 -28.85 -5.28 4.77
C GLN A 537 -29.53 -4.00 5.29
N ASP A 538 -29.19 -3.56 6.51
CA ASP A 538 -29.69 -2.32 7.10
C ASP A 538 -29.19 -1.06 6.37
N HIS A 539 -28.10 -1.19 5.60
CA HIS A 539 -27.37 -0.08 4.98
C HIS A 539 -27.23 -0.22 3.46
N ALA A 540 -27.93 -1.19 2.85
CA ALA A 540 -27.69 -1.56 1.46
C ALA A 540 -27.84 -0.37 0.50
N TRP A 541 -28.90 0.43 0.69
CA TRP A 541 -29.15 1.63 -0.11
C TRP A 541 -28.10 2.73 0.13
N GLU A 542 -27.80 3.06 1.39
CA GLU A 542 -26.79 4.07 1.74
C GLU A 542 -25.41 3.72 1.17
N LEU A 543 -24.99 2.45 1.34
CA LEU A 543 -23.73 1.93 0.81
C LEU A 543 -23.71 1.98 -0.71
N GLN A 544 -24.80 1.57 -1.39
CA GLN A 544 -24.88 1.65 -2.84
C GLN A 544 -24.69 3.08 -3.36
N VAL A 545 -25.32 4.06 -2.71
CA VAL A 545 -25.19 5.47 -3.08
C VAL A 545 -23.77 5.98 -2.82
N VAL A 546 -23.28 5.81 -1.59
CA VAL A 546 -21.96 6.33 -1.19
C VAL A 546 -20.84 5.71 -2.01
N LEU A 547 -20.85 4.38 -2.17
CA LEU A 547 -19.84 3.69 -2.95
C LEU A 547 -19.96 4.01 -4.44
N GLY A 548 -21.18 4.19 -4.96
CA GLY A 548 -21.39 4.67 -6.33
C GLY A 548 -20.73 6.02 -6.58
N HIS A 549 -20.89 6.97 -5.67
CA HIS A 549 -20.19 8.26 -5.72
C HIS A 549 -18.67 8.09 -5.64
N LEU A 550 -18.18 7.36 -4.65
CA LEU A 550 -16.75 7.18 -4.43
C LEU A 550 -16.05 6.57 -5.66
N PHE A 551 -16.55 5.45 -6.20
CA PHE A 551 -15.85 4.78 -7.31
C PHE A 551 -16.04 5.45 -8.67
N ARG A 552 -17.11 6.23 -8.87
CA ARG A 552 -17.28 6.99 -10.12
C ARG A 552 -16.48 8.26 -10.18
N GLU A 553 -16.27 8.90 -9.04
CA GLU A 553 -15.90 10.31 -9.05
C GLU A 553 -14.53 10.57 -8.40
N GLU A 554 -13.96 9.60 -7.69
CA GLU A 554 -12.60 9.66 -7.15
C GLU A 554 -11.59 9.07 -8.14
N SER A 555 -10.41 9.69 -8.26
CA SER A 555 -9.30 9.12 -9.03
C SER A 555 -8.68 7.89 -8.37
N PHE A 556 -8.57 7.90 -7.04
CA PHE A 556 -7.88 6.84 -6.31
C PHE A 556 -8.30 6.78 -4.84
N PHE A 557 -7.99 5.67 -4.19
CA PHE A 557 -8.04 5.51 -2.74
C PHE A 557 -6.65 5.16 -2.22
N ASP A 558 -6.17 5.89 -1.20
CA ASP A 558 -4.92 5.59 -0.52
C ASP A 558 -5.01 6.01 0.95
N PHE A 559 -3.96 5.71 1.71
CA PHE A 559 -3.86 6.03 3.14
C PHE A 559 -2.98 7.28 3.41
N GLY A 560 -2.79 8.12 2.39
CA GLY A 560 -1.99 9.36 2.40
C GLY A 560 -2.72 10.58 2.98
N GLY A 561 -3.83 10.38 3.70
CA GLY A 561 -4.76 11.43 4.12
C GLY A 561 -4.17 12.40 5.11
N LEU A 562 -3.15 11.94 5.84
CA LEU A 562 -2.31 12.77 6.68
C LEU A 562 -0.99 13.06 5.96
N THR A 563 -0.59 14.33 5.96
CA THR A 563 0.79 14.71 5.66
C THR A 563 1.71 14.08 6.69
N ILE A 564 2.99 13.95 6.36
CA ILE A 564 3.97 13.42 7.32
C ILE A 564 4.03 14.31 8.58
N GLN A 565 3.83 15.63 8.47
CA GLN A 565 3.75 16.54 9.61
C GLN A 565 2.58 16.16 10.53
N GLU A 566 1.39 15.97 9.95
CA GLU A 566 0.18 15.59 10.67
C GLU A 566 0.25 14.19 11.30
N ARG A 567 1.04 13.26 10.73
CA ARG A 567 1.26 11.94 11.33
C ARG A 567 2.13 11.97 12.59
N ALA A 568 2.91 13.03 12.80
CA ALA A 568 3.85 13.15 13.92
C ALA A 568 3.25 13.85 15.15
N THR A 569 2.11 14.51 14.98
CA THR A 569 1.31 15.19 16.02
C THR A 569 0.19 14.29 16.49
#